data_AF-A0A7J7MIV3-F1
#
_entry.id   AF-A0A7J7MIV3-F1
#
_cell.length_a   1.000
_cell.length_b   1.000
_cell.length_c   1.000
_cell.angle_alpha   90.00
_cell.angle_beta   90.00
_cell.angle_gamma   90.00
#
_symmetry.space_group_name_H-M   'P 1'
#
loop_
_entity.id
_entity.type
_entity.pdbx_description
1 polymer ?
#
loop_
_entity_poly.entity_id
_entity_poly.type
_entity_poly.pdbx_seq_one_letter_code
_entity_poly.pdbx_strand_id
1 'polypeptide(L)'
;MILELLTLPLRTEEEVKGEIHFSLSTQFPKQQPAAALQSSLHFTSQGSPVMSTLLTNYPWSPRWEVSQMADRIFEFLTEECINFKKFCNDTVQQHP
;
A
#
# COMPACT_ATOMS: atom_id res chain seq x y z
N MET A 1 15.92 -4.00 -15.05
CA MET A 1 14.61 -3.55 -15.56
C MET A 1 13.99 -2.74 -14.44
N ILE A 2 13.83 -1.44 -14.63
CA ILE A 2 13.54 -0.47 -13.56
C ILE A 2 12.14 -0.75 -13.01
N LEU A 3 12.07 -1.12 -11.73
CA LEU A 3 10.84 -1.07 -10.94
C LEU A 3 10.71 0.39 -10.52
N GLU A 4 9.82 1.16 -11.16
CA GLU A 4 9.49 2.48 -10.61
C GLU A 4 8.63 2.27 -9.37
N LEU A 5 9.20 2.61 -8.22
CA LEU A 5 8.48 2.76 -6.96
C LEU A 5 7.87 4.15 -6.94
N LEU A 6 6.57 4.26 -7.21
CA LEU A 6 5.83 5.47 -6.88
C LEU A 6 5.52 5.44 -5.38
N THR A 7 6.03 6.41 -4.64
CA THR A 7 5.76 6.59 -3.21
C THR A 7 4.74 7.70 -3.02
N LEU A 8 3.58 7.39 -2.46
CA LEU A 8 2.56 8.39 -2.13
C LEU A 8 2.36 8.51 -0.61
N PRO A 9 2.28 9.73 -0.06
CA PRO A 9 2.02 9.92 1.36
C PRO A 9 0.60 9.50 1.72
N LEU A 10 0.45 8.67 2.74
CA LEU A 10 -0.84 8.34 3.32
C LEU A 10 -1.16 9.33 4.45
N ARG A 11 -2.28 10.07 4.30
CA ARG A 11 -2.88 10.86 5.38
C ARG A 11 -4.34 10.44 5.55
N THR A 12 -4.60 9.64 6.57
CA THR A 12 -5.95 9.48 7.12
C THR A 12 -6.09 10.42 8.32
N GLU A 13 -7.25 11.06 8.50
CA GLU A 13 -7.46 12.07 9.55
C GLU A 13 -7.36 11.51 10.98
N GLU A 14 -7.27 10.19 11.14
CA GLU A 14 -6.91 9.53 12.40
C GLU A 14 -5.80 8.49 12.19
N GLU A 15 -4.55 8.96 12.28
CA GLU A 15 -3.44 8.19 12.87
C GLU A 15 -2.93 6.96 12.08
N VAL A 16 -2.77 7.06 10.76
CA VAL A 16 -1.73 6.28 10.05
C VAL A 16 -0.94 7.22 9.15
N LYS A 17 0.22 7.67 9.64
CA LYS A 17 1.20 8.35 8.82
C LYS A 17 2.09 7.29 8.17
N GLY A 18 2.16 7.29 6.85
CA GLY A 18 2.87 6.26 6.12
C GLY A 18 3.04 6.57 4.64
N GLU A 19 3.49 5.54 3.93
CA GLU A 19 3.79 5.58 2.51
C GLU A 19 3.11 4.40 1.81
N ILE A 20 2.68 4.63 0.57
CA ILE A 20 2.20 3.58 -0.32
C ILE A 20 3.26 3.38 -1.40
N HIS A 21 3.77 2.16 -1.54
CA HIS A 21 4.74 1.79 -2.56
C HIS A 21 4.04 1.02 -3.68
N PHE A 22 4.12 1.52 -4.91
CA PHE A 22 3.65 0.79 -6.08
C PHE A 22 4.81 0.09 -6.80
N SER A 23 4.62 -1.18 -7.14
CA SER A 23 5.53 -1.93 -8.01
C SER A 23 4.92 -2.06 -9.40
N LEU A 24 5.49 -1.35 -10.36
CA LEU A 24 5.09 -1.40 -11.77
C LEU A 24 6.00 -2.34 -12.55
N SER A 25 5.41 -3.29 -13.25
CA SER A 25 6.14 -4.09 -14.24
C SER A 25 6.28 -3.33 -15.55
N THR A 26 7.23 -3.73 -16.40
CA THR A 26 7.33 -3.22 -17.77
C THR A 26 6.15 -3.58 -18.67
N GLN A 27 5.28 -4.48 -18.20
CA GLN A 27 4.05 -4.86 -18.89
C GLN A 27 2.86 -4.00 -18.45
N PHE A 28 3.03 -3.04 -17.55
CA PHE A 28 1.99 -2.09 -17.20
C PHE A 28 1.46 -1.34 -18.45
N PRO A 29 0.14 -1.14 -18.61
CA PRO A 29 -0.95 -1.53 -17.69
C PRO A 29 -1.50 -2.95 -17.92
N LYS A 30 -0.97 -3.74 -18.87
CA LYS A 30 -1.42 -5.12 -19.11
C LYS A 30 -1.31 -6.00 -17.87
N GLN A 31 -0.23 -5.82 -17.12
CA GLN A 31 -0.06 -6.41 -15.79
C GLN A 31 -0.45 -5.39 -14.72
N GLN A 32 -1.28 -5.83 -13.78
CA GLN A 32 -1.72 -5.06 -12.62
C GLN A 32 -0.52 -4.64 -11.75
N PRO A 33 -0.50 -3.39 -11.23
CA PRO A 33 0.46 -2.99 -10.21
C PRO A 33 0.31 -3.83 -8.93
N ALA A 34 1.40 -4.05 -8.20
CA ALA A 34 1.28 -4.43 -6.80
C ALA A 34 1.44 -3.17 -5.93
N ALA A 35 0.78 -3.14 -4.77
CA ALA A 35 0.95 -2.09 -3.78
C ALA A 35 1.42 -2.65 -2.44
N ALA A 36 2.13 -1.86 -1.63
CA ALA A 36 2.42 -2.16 -0.24
C ALA A 36 2.26 -0.91 0.61
N LEU A 37 1.74 -1.07 1.83
CA LEU A 37 1.60 -0.01 2.82
C LEU A 37 2.78 -0.08 3.79
N GLN A 38 3.40 1.06 4.07
CA GLN A 38 4.49 1.18 5.03
C GLN A 38 4.11 2.20 6.11
N SER A 39 4.28 1.84 7.38
CA SER A 39 4.08 2.79 8.48
C SER A 39 5.34 3.61 8.74
N SER A 40 5.19 4.91 9.00
CA SER A 40 6.28 5.76 9.47
C SER A 40 6.41 5.80 11.00
N LEU A 41 5.48 5.16 11.73
CA LEU A 41 5.38 5.26 13.19
C LEU A 41 5.58 3.92 13.90
N HIS A 42 5.46 2.81 13.18
CA HIS A 42 5.59 1.47 13.74
C HIS A 42 6.82 0.78 13.14
N PHE A 43 7.62 0.20 14.01
CA PHE A 43 8.86 -0.50 13.65
C PHE A 43 8.84 -1.92 14.20
N THR A 44 9.40 -2.84 13.43
CA THR A 44 9.66 -4.22 13.85
C THR A 44 10.74 -4.26 14.93
N SER A 45 10.87 -5.40 15.62
CA SER A 45 11.95 -5.61 16.62
C SER A 45 13.36 -5.49 16.04
N GLN A 46 13.52 -5.60 14.72
CA GLN A 46 14.78 -5.39 14.00
C GLN A 46 15.02 -3.91 13.63
N GLY A 47 14.13 -3.01 14.00
CA GLY A 47 14.24 -1.58 13.69
C GLY A 47 13.83 -1.18 12.27
N SER A 48 13.30 -2.11 11.46
CA SER A 48 12.75 -1.80 10.13
C SER A 48 11.30 -1.32 10.24
N PRO A 49 10.86 -0.36 9.39
CA PRO A 49 9.46 0.05 9.31
C PRO A 49 8.53 -1.15 9.09
N VAL A 50 7.38 -1.16 9.75
CA VAL A 50 6.35 -2.17 9.50
C VAL A 50 5.77 -1.96 8.10
N MET A 51 5.73 -3.03 7.32
CA MET A 51 5.12 -3.06 5.98
C MET A 51 4.01 -4.11 5.90
N SER A 52 3.00 -3.85 5.07
CA SER A 52 2.00 -4.85 4.71
C SER A 52 2.59 -5.92 3.79
N THR A 53 1.84 -7.01 3.61
CA THR A 53 2.04 -7.89 2.45
C THR A 53 1.74 -7.16 1.15
N LEU A 54 2.19 -7.71 0.02
CA LEU A 54 1.87 -7.18 -1.31
C LEU A 54 0.36 -7.31 -1.57
N LEU A 55 -0.24 -6.19 -1.93
CA LEU A 55 -1.64 -6.06 -2.30
C LEU A 55 -1.76 -6.21 -3.82
N THR A 56 -2.27 -7.36 -4.26
CA THR A 56 -2.42 -7.72 -5.67
C THR A 56 -3.84 -8.12 -6.07
N ASN A 57 -4.78 -8.11 -5.12
CA ASN A 57 -6.09 -8.75 -5.29
C ASN A 57 -7.24 -7.75 -5.52
N TYR A 58 -6.93 -6.56 -6.04
CA TYR A 58 -7.94 -5.57 -6.40
C TYR A 58 -8.38 -5.68 -7.87
N PRO A 59 -9.59 -5.21 -8.24
CA PRO A 59 -10.04 -5.26 -9.63
C PRO A 59 -9.11 -4.49 -10.58
N TRP A 60 -8.77 -5.10 -11.72
CA TRP A 60 -7.91 -4.49 -12.72
C TRP A 60 -8.34 -4.82 -14.14
N SER A 61 -8.26 -3.83 -15.03
CA SER A 61 -8.40 -4.05 -16.46
C SER A 61 -7.49 -3.07 -17.21
N PRO A 62 -6.58 -3.56 -18.07
CA PRO A 62 -5.76 -2.69 -18.92
C PRO A 62 -6.57 -1.88 -19.93
N ARG A 63 -7.87 -2.18 -20.08
CA ARG A 63 -8.80 -1.49 -20.98
C ARG A 63 -9.51 -0.31 -20.31
N TRP A 64 -9.31 -0.08 -19.02
CA TRP A 64 -9.88 1.07 -18.32
C TRP A 64 -9.10 2.34 -18.64
N GLU A 65 -9.79 3.48 -18.50
CA GLU A 65 -9.14 4.78 -18.51
C GLU A 65 -8.24 4.94 -17.27
N VAL A 66 -7.19 5.75 -17.40
CA VAL A 66 -6.21 5.96 -16.30
C VAL A 66 -6.88 6.50 -15.03
N SER A 67 -7.86 7.40 -15.17
CA SER A 67 -8.65 7.89 -14.03
C SER A 67 -9.41 6.75 -13.34
N GLN A 68 -10.08 5.89 -14.11
CA GLN A 68 -10.82 4.75 -13.58
C GLN A 68 -9.89 3.74 -12.89
N MET A 69 -8.68 3.52 -13.40
CA MET A 69 -7.66 2.71 -12.73
C MET A 69 -7.26 3.33 -11.38
N ALA A 70 -7.01 4.64 -11.35
CA ALA A 70 -6.63 5.36 -10.14
C ALA A 70 -7.75 5.35 -9.09
N ASP A 71 -8.99 5.62 -9.48
CA ASP A 71 -10.15 5.63 -8.58
C ASP A 71 -10.32 4.27 -7.89
N ARG A 72 -10.18 3.18 -8.65
CA ARG A 72 -10.33 1.81 -8.10
C ARG A 72 -9.18 1.41 -7.19
N ILE A 73 -7.95 1.81 -7.54
CA ILE A 73 -6.80 1.65 -6.65
C ILE A 73 -7.05 2.42 -5.36
N PHE A 74 -7.55 3.66 -5.43
CA PHE A 74 -7.80 4.50 -4.28
C PHE A 74 -8.90 3.95 -3.37
N GLU A 75 -10.03 3.51 -3.93
CA GLU A 75 -11.12 2.85 -3.20
C GLU A 75 -10.59 1.64 -2.41
N PHE A 76 -9.86 0.75 -3.09
CA PHE A 76 -9.27 -0.44 -2.47
C PHE A 76 -8.25 -0.08 -1.37
N LEU A 77 -7.34 0.85 -1.65
CA LEU A 77 -6.33 1.26 -0.67
C LEU A 77 -6.95 1.92 0.56
N THR A 78 -8.07 2.62 0.43
CA THR A 78 -8.77 3.23 1.56
C THR A 78 -9.21 2.17 2.58
N GLU A 79 -9.77 1.06 2.10
CA GLU A 79 -10.15 -0.08 2.95
C GLU A 79 -8.94 -0.76 3.56
N GLU A 80 -7.90 -1.01 2.74
CA GLU A 80 -6.68 -1.66 3.21
C GLU A 80 -5.89 -0.83 4.23
N CYS A 81 -5.98 0.50 4.17
CA CYS A 81 -5.37 1.37 5.19
C CYS A 81 -5.99 1.18 6.58
N ILE A 82 -7.30 0.92 6.65
CA ILE A 82 -7.99 0.62 7.91
C ILE A 82 -7.52 -0.72 8.46
N ASN A 83 -7.39 -1.72 7.59
CA ASN A 83 -6.89 -3.04 7.97
C ASN A 83 -5.43 -2.96 8.44
N PHE A 84 -4.60 -2.20 7.73
CA PHE A 84 -3.20 -2.00 8.06
C PHE A 84 -2.99 -1.25 9.38
N LYS A 85 -3.86 -0.28 9.71
CA LYS A 85 -3.85 0.38 11.04
C LYS A 85 -3.98 -0.64 12.17
N LYS A 86 -4.97 -1.52 12.06
CA LYS A 86 -5.23 -2.57 13.06
C LYS A 86 -4.01 -3.49 13.19
N PHE A 87 -3.49 -3.95 12.04
CA PHE A 87 -2.28 -4.78 12.00
C PHE A 87 -1.07 -4.12 12.68
N CYS A 88 -0.83 -2.83 12.44
CA CYS A 88 0.27 -2.09 13.07
C CYS A 88 0.12 -2.03 14.60
N ASN A 89 -1.08 -1.71 15.07
CA ASN A 89 -1.38 -1.63 16.50
C ASN A 89 -1.20 -3.00 17.20
N ASP A 90 -1.68 -4.07 16.57
CA ASP A 90 -1.53 -5.43 17.09
C ASP A 90 -0.05 -5.85 17.14
N THR A 91 0.74 -5.44 16.15
CA THR A 91 2.18 -5.75 16.07
C THR A 91 2.97 -5.07 17.20
N VAL A 92 2.60 -3.85 17.58
CA VAL A 92 3.23 -3.14 18.71
C VAL A 92 2.84 -3.73 20.06
N GLN A 93 1.59 -4.16 20.23
CA GLN A 93 1.16 -4.78 21.50
C GLN A 93 1.87 -6.11 21.81
N GLN A 94 2.40 -6.80 20.81
CA GLN A 94 3.15 -8.05 20.99
C GLN A 94 4.61 -7.83 21.45
N HIS A 95 5.12 -6.59 21.46
CA HIS A 95 6.50 -6.27 21.84
C HIS A 95 6.54 -5.15 22.90
N PRO A 96 6.46 -5.49 24.20
CA PRO A 96 6.65 -4.54 25.30
C PRO A 96 8.09 -4.05 25.47
#